data_AF-A0A8D0GPF0-F1
#
_entry.id   AF-A0A8D0GPF0-F1
#
_cell.length_a   1.000
_cell.length_b   1.000
_cell.length_c   1.000
_cell.angle_alpha   90.00
_cell.angle_beta   90.00
_cell.angle_gamma   90.00
#
_symmetry.space_group_name_H-M   'P 1'
#
loop_
_entity.id
_entity.type
_entity.pdbx_description
1 polymer ?
#
loop_
_entity_poly.entity_id
_entity_poly.type
_entity_poly.pdbx_seq_one_letter_code
_entity_poly.pdbx_strand_id
1 'polypeptide(L)'
;MQTNLPNVFAAGDVASFPVALLGGKKGTIRHWQIAQAHGRIAALNMLKQQEALNTVPFFWTSLLGKSIRYTGCGEGYTDTVLRGDLDQRKFLLFYIRAMPLDYQPPA
;
A
#
# COMPACT_ATOMS: atom_id res chain seq x y z
N MET A 1 -3.93 -12.54 7.48
CA MET A 1 -5.33 -12.09 7.32
C MET A 1 -6.32 -12.88 8.18
N GLN A 2 -5.91 -13.31 9.38
CA GLN A 2 -6.79 -13.94 10.36
C GLN A 2 -7.32 -12.88 11.33
N THR A 3 -8.57 -12.98 11.77
CA THR A 3 -9.13 -12.06 12.76
C THR A 3 -8.72 -12.48 14.18
N ASN A 4 -9.29 -11.83 15.20
CA ASN A 4 -9.13 -12.25 16.59
C ASN A 4 -9.92 -13.54 16.93
N LEU A 5 -10.82 -13.98 16.04
CA LEU A 5 -11.55 -15.24 16.20
C LEU A 5 -10.81 -16.37 15.47
N PRO A 6 -10.67 -17.55 16.09
CA PRO A 6 -9.99 -18.68 15.46
C PRO A 6 -10.74 -19.11 14.20
N ASN A 7 -9.99 -19.42 13.14
CA ASN A 7 -10.50 -19.87 11.84
C ASN A 7 -11.44 -18.88 11.11
N VAL A 8 -11.49 -17.61 11.54
CA VAL A 8 -12.20 -16.54 10.84
C VAL A 8 -11.19 -15.62 10.16
N PHE A 9 -11.41 -15.34 8.87
CA PHE A 9 -10.50 -14.56 8.03
C PHE A 9 -11.25 -13.39 7.40
N ALA A 10 -10.57 -12.26 7.24
CA ALA A 10 -11.12 -11.06 6.59
C ALA A 10 -10.21 -10.65 5.43
N ALA A 11 -10.83 -10.25 4.31
CA ALA A 11 -10.14 -9.84 3.10
C ALA A 11 -10.94 -8.78 2.34
N GLY A 12 -10.29 -8.11 1.38
CA GLY A 12 -10.93 -7.06 0.60
C GLY A 12 -11.12 -5.75 1.36
N ASP A 13 -12.06 -4.95 0.89
CA ASP A 13 -12.29 -3.55 1.32
C ASP A 13 -12.75 -3.41 2.77
N VAL A 14 -13.29 -4.47 3.38
CA VAL A 14 -13.74 -4.49 4.78
C VAL A 14 -12.58 -4.70 5.77
N ALA A 15 -11.43 -5.19 5.29
CA ALA A 15 -10.33 -5.59 6.16
C ALA A 15 -9.47 -4.38 6.56
N SER A 16 -9.38 -4.15 7.88
CA SER A 16 -8.36 -3.31 8.49
C SER A 16 -7.14 -4.15 8.86
N PHE A 17 -5.96 -3.77 8.37
CA PHE A 17 -4.74 -4.57 8.49
C PHE A 17 -3.52 -3.68 8.76
N PRO A 18 -2.43 -4.22 9.35
CA PRO A 18 -1.16 -3.48 9.49
C PRO A 18 -0.60 -3.13 8.10
N VAL A 19 -0.46 -1.85 7.80
CA VAL A 19 0.11 -1.39 6.53
C VAL A 19 1.60 -1.14 6.75
N ALA A 20 2.46 -1.98 6.16
CA ALA A 20 3.92 -1.91 6.34
C ALA A 20 4.48 -0.50 6.06
N LEU A 21 4.01 0.14 4.99
CA LEU A 21 4.43 1.49 4.59
C LEU A 21 4.08 2.59 5.60
N LEU A 22 3.09 2.35 6.47
CA LEU A 22 2.65 3.28 7.52
C LEU A 22 3.24 2.92 8.89
N GLY A 23 4.39 2.25 8.91
CA GLY A 23 5.03 1.78 10.15
C GLY A 23 4.19 0.73 10.88
N GLY A 24 3.41 -0.07 10.16
CA GLY A 24 2.56 -1.11 10.73
C GLY A 24 1.26 -0.60 11.37
N LYS A 25 0.94 0.70 11.26
CA LYS A 25 -0.37 1.22 11.68
C LYS A 25 -1.48 0.49 10.92
N LYS A 26 -2.57 0.18 11.64
CA LYS A 26 -3.74 -0.45 11.04
C LYS A 26 -4.48 0.56 10.16
N GLY A 27 -4.81 0.15 8.94
CA GLY A 27 -5.56 0.96 8.00
C GLY A 27 -6.40 0.10 7.08
N THR A 28 -7.29 0.75 6.34
CA THR A 28 -8.10 0.12 5.29
C THR A 28 -7.69 0.69 3.95
N ILE A 29 -7.43 -0.18 2.97
CA ILE A 29 -7.12 0.24 1.61
C ILE A 29 -8.10 -0.43 0.66
N ARG A 30 -8.92 0.39 0.00
CA ARG A 30 -10.04 -0.05 -0.85
C ARG A 30 -9.63 -0.02 -2.31
N HIS A 31 -8.94 -1.07 -2.73
CA HIS A 31 -8.47 -1.19 -4.10
C HIS A 31 -8.29 -2.66 -4.49
N TRP A 32 -8.53 -2.95 -5.77
CA TRP A 32 -8.54 -4.31 -6.31
C TRP A 32 -7.23 -5.07 -5.98
N GLN A 33 -6.07 -4.40 -6.07
CA GLN A 33 -4.75 -5.01 -5.86
C GLN A 33 -4.59 -5.48 -4.40
N ILE A 34 -5.06 -4.67 -3.46
CA ILE A 34 -5.06 -5.01 -2.04
C ILE A 34 -6.08 -6.11 -1.75
N ALA A 35 -7.27 -6.05 -2.35
CA ALA A 35 -8.26 -7.12 -2.20
C ALA A 35 -7.74 -8.48 -2.68
N GLN A 36 -7.04 -8.51 -3.84
CA GLN A 36 -6.39 -9.71 -4.35
C GLN A 36 -5.29 -10.22 -3.42
N ALA A 37 -4.44 -9.31 -2.92
CA ALA A 37 -3.37 -9.67 -1.98
C ALA A 37 -3.95 -10.20 -0.65
N HIS A 38 -5.01 -9.59 -0.13
CA HIS A 38 -5.74 -10.08 1.04
C HIS A 38 -6.24 -11.51 0.81
N GLY A 39 -6.87 -11.78 -0.34
CA GLY A 39 -7.36 -13.12 -0.67
C GLY A 39 -6.26 -14.18 -0.67
N ARG A 40 -5.11 -13.88 -1.28
CA ARG A 40 -3.94 -14.77 -1.27
C ARG A 40 -3.46 -15.07 0.15
N ILE A 41 -3.25 -14.04 0.97
CA ILE A 41 -2.76 -14.21 2.34
C ILE A 41 -3.79 -14.90 3.23
N ALA A 42 -5.09 -14.64 3.04
CA ALA A 42 -6.15 -15.36 3.74
C ALA A 42 -6.11 -16.86 3.43
N ALA A 43 -5.99 -17.24 2.15
CA ALA A 43 -5.90 -18.64 1.75
C ALA A 43 -4.66 -19.34 2.32
N LEU A 44 -3.47 -18.71 2.26
CA LEU A 44 -2.24 -19.28 2.83
C LEU A 44 -2.36 -19.47 4.35
N ASN A 45 -3.03 -18.54 5.05
CA ASN A 45 -3.19 -18.65 6.50
C ASN A 45 -4.28 -19.65 6.90
N MET A 46 -5.30 -19.89 6.06
CA MET A 46 -6.21 -21.05 6.21
C MET A 46 -5.44 -22.38 6.14
N LEU A 47 -4.37 -22.44 5.33
CA LEU A 47 -3.43 -23.56 5.24
C LEU A 47 -2.36 -23.56 6.34
N LYS A 48 -2.51 -22.74 7.39
CA LYS A 48 -1.61 -22.64 8.54
C LYS A 48 -0.18 -22.16 8.21
N GLN A 49 0.03 -21.46 7.10
CA GLN A 49 1.36 -20.95 6.70
C GLN A 49 1.81 -19.66 7.42
N GLN A 50 0.90 -18.97 8.13
CA GLN A 50 1.19 -17.78 8.95
C GLN A 50 1.88 -16.62 8.18
N GLU A 51 1.48 -16.40 6.94
CA GLU A 51 2.00 -15.34 6.08
C GLU A 51 1.48 -13.95 6.48
N ALA A 52 2.38 -12.97 6.41
CA ALA A 52 2.09 -11.56 6.58
C ALA A 52 1.89 -10.87 5.21
N LEU A 53 0.97 -9.91 5.14
CA LEU A 53 0.86 -9.08 3.94
C LEU A 53 1.94 -7.98 3.99
N ASN A 54 2.96 -8.12 3.15
CA ASN A 54 3.96 -7.07 2.91
C ASN A 54 3.91 -6.65 1.43
N THR A 55 3.26 -5.52 1.14
CA THR A 55 3.11 -5.00 -0.22
C THR A 55 3.11 -3.48 -0.20
N VAL A 56 3.56 -2.87 -1.29
CA VAL A 56 3.34 -1.45 -1.57
C VAL A 56 1.99 -1.32 -2.26
N PRO A 57 1.03 -0.53 -1.73
CA PRO A 57 -0.24 -0.30 -2.39
C PRO A 57 -0.03 0.44 -3.72
N PHE A 58 -0.68 -0.03 -4.77
CA PHE A 58 -0.70 0.63 -6.07
C PHE A 58 -2.14 0.85 -6.54
N PHE A 59 -2.40 2.01 -7.15
CA PHE A 59 -3.70 2.45 -7.62
C PHE A 59 -3.58 3.05 -9.02
N TRP A 60 -4.66 2.93 -9.78
CA TRP A 60 -4.80 3.69 -11.01
C TRP A 60 -6.23 4.15 -11.21
N THR A 61 -6.39 5.23 -11.96
CA THR A 61 -7.68 5.66 -12.47
C THR A 61 -7.53 6.20 -13.88
N SER A 62 -8.61 6.18 -14.64
CA SER A 62 -8.71 6.90 -15.91
C SER A 62 -9.60 8.11 -15.71
N LEU A 63 -9.06 9.29 -15.98
CA LEU A 63 -9.79 10.55 -15.89
C LEU A 63 -9.54 11.35 -17.17
N LEU A 64 -10.62 11.70 -17.87
CA LEU A 64 -10.57 12.49 -19.12
C LEU A 64 -9.56 11.95 -20.15
N GLY A 65 -9.55 10.63 -20.36
CA GLY A 65 -8.65 9.97 -21.32
C GLY A 65 -7.17 9.92 -20.89
N LYS A 66 -6.86 10.27 -19.64
CA LYS A 66 -5.51 10.16 -19.07
C LYS A 66 -5.48 9.08 -18.00
N SER A 67 -4.42 8.29 -17.96
CA SER A 67 -4.18 7.33 -16.88
C SER A 67 -3.37 8.00 -15.79
N ILE A 68 -3.91 8.01 -14.58
CA ILE A 68 -3.21 8.43 -13.36
C ILE A 68 -2.85 7.16 -12.61
N ARG A 69 -1.60 7.06 -12.19
CA ARG A 69 -1.04 5.91 -11.49
C ARG A 69 -0.34 6.41 -10.22
N TYR A 70 -0.58 5.72 -9.12
CA TYR A 70 -0.07 6.12 -7.81
C TYR A 70 0.37 4.87 -7.04
N THR A 71 1.56 4.92 -6.46
CA THR A 71 2.12 3.83 -5.66
C THR A 71 2.63 4.37 -4.33
N GLY A 72 2.39 3.63 -3.25
CA GLY A 72 2.80 3.98 -1.91
C GLY A 72 1.82 4.90 -1.17
N CYS A 73 2.36 5.69 -0.24
CA CYS A 73 1.65 6.63 0.59
C CYS A 73 2.50 7.90 0.72
N GLY A 74 1.99 9.03 0.24
CA GLY A 74 2.61 10.33 0.39
C GLY A 74 2.40 10.97 1.77
N GLU A 75 1.71 10.32 2.71
CA GLU A 75 1.51 10.89 4.05
C GLU A 75 2.86 11.12 4.76
N GLY A 76 3.06 12.36 5.23
CA GLY A 76 4.30 12.74 5.93
C GLY A 76 5.51 12.98 5.02
N TYR A 77 5.32 13.12 3.70
CA TYR A 77 6.38 13.60 2.82
C TYR A 77 6.87 14.99 3.25
N THR A 78 8.15 15.27 3.02
CA THR A 78 8.78 16.57 3.33
C THR A 78 9.22 17.31 2.08
N ASP A 79 9.41 16.61 0.97
CA ASP A 79 9.86 17.20 -0.28
C ASP A 79 9.32 16.39 -1.48
N THR A 80 9.40 16.97 -2.67
CA THR A 80 8.96 16.34 -3.92
C THR A 80 9.98 16.50 -5.02
N VAL A 81 10.16 15.44 -5.81
CA VAL A 81 10.99 15.48 -7.01
C VAL A 81 10.11 15.28 -8.23
N LEU A 82 10.02 16.30 -9.08
CA LEU A 82 9.36 16.21 -10.37
C LEU A 82 10.31 15.67 -11.43
N ARG A 83 9.79 14.76 -12.26
CA ARG A 83 10.43 14.30 -13.50
C ARG A 83 9.43 14.42 -14.63
N GLY A 84 9.79 15.16 -15.68
CA GLY A 84 8.91 15.42 -16.83
C GLY A 84 8.23 16.79 -16.73
N ASP A 85 7.07 16.90 -17.37
CA ASP A 85 6.42 18.17 -17.67
C ASP A 85 4.94 18.14 -17.26
N LEU A 86 4.57 19.09 -16.38
CA LEU A 86 3.21 19.24 -15.87
C LEU A 86 2.24 19.80 -16.92
N ASP A 87 2.69 20.72 -17.76
CA ASP A 87 1.89 21.35 -18.81
C ASP A 87 1.53 20.32 -19.89
N GLN A 88 2.48 19.44 -20.22
CA GLN A 88 2.25 18.31 -21.13
C GLN A 88 1.47 17.16 -20.48
N ARG A 89 1.26 17.20 -19.16
CA ARG A 89 0.65 16.12 -18.35
C ARG A 89 1.37 14.78 -18.53
N LYS A 90 2.69 14.84 -18.66
CA LYS A 90 3.60 13.70 -18.83
C LYS A 90 4.70 13.82 -17.80
N PHE A 91 4.40 13.37 -16.59
CA PHE A 91 5.31 13.51 -15.47
C PHE A 91 5.22 12.35 -14.49
N LEU A 92 6.24 12.27 -13.65
CA LEU A 92 6.33 11.45 -12.45
C LEU A 92 6.70 12.36 -11.29
N LEU A 93 5.89 12.34 -10.24
CA LEU A 93 6.14 13.10 -9.02
C LEU A 93 6.48 12.13 -7.89
N PHE A 94 7.70 12.23 -7.39
CA PHE A 94 8.13 11.48 -6.23
C PHE A 94 7.82 12.29 -4.97
N TYR A 95 7.18 11.64 -4.00
CA TYR A 95 7.04 12.18 -2.64
C TYR A 95 8.14 11.56 -1.80
N ILE A 96 9.03 12.41 -1.26
CA ILE A 96 10.17 11.96 -0.47
C ILE A 96 10.07 12.50 0.95
N ARG A 97 10.54 11.69 1.90
CA ARG A 97 10.72 12.09 3.29
C ARG A 97 12.18 11.87 3.63
N ALA A 98 12.83 12.90 4.17
CA ALA A 98 14.19 12.74 4.68
C ALA A 98 14.18 11.68 5.79
N MET A 99 15.10 10.71 5.70
CA MET A 99 15.29 9.76 6.79
C MET A 99 15.97 10.49 7.95
N PRO A 100 15.53 10.26 9.20
CA PRO A 100 16.28 10.67 10.38
C PRO A 100 17.74 10.18 10.29
N LEU A 101 18.69 10.96 10.83
CA LEU A 101 20.12 10.62 10.82
C LEU A 101 20.41 9.28 11.54
N ASP A 102 19.52 8.83 12.41
CA ASP A 102 19.55 7.60 13.17
C ASP A 102 18.69 6.47 12.58
N TYR A 103 18.15 6.64 11.36
CA TYR A 103 17.32 5.62 10.71
C TYR A 103 18.13 4.33 10.46
N GLN A 104 17.70 3.24 11.09
CA GLN A 104 18.13 1.88 10.75
C GLN A 104 17.07 1.21 9.87
N PRO A 105 17.42 0.73 8.67
CA PRO A 105 16.49 -0.01 7.83
C PRO A 105 16.07 -1.32 8.55
N PRO A 106 14.80 -1.75 8.42
CA PRO A 106 14.39 -3.05 8.93
C PRO A 106 15.17 -4.17 8.23
N ALA A 107 15.53 -5.20 9.01
CA ALA A 107 16.23 -6.40 8.55
C ALA A 107 15.44 -7.20 7.51
#